data_AF-A0A4Q4SMY9-F1
#
_entry.id   AF-A0A4Q4SMY9-F1
#
_cell.length_a   1.000
_cell.length_b   1.000
_cell.length_c   1.000
_cell.angle_alpha   90.00
_cell.angle_beta   90.00
_cell.angle_gamma   90.00
#
_symmetry.space_group_name_H-M   'P 1'
#
loop_
_entity.id
_entity.type
_entity.pdbx_description
1 polymer ?
#
loop_
_entity_poly.entity_id
_entity_poly.type
_entity_poly.pdbx_seq_one_letter_code
_entity_poly.pdbx_strand_id
1 'polypeptide(L)'
;MRTPGVLIPADSFAYVQDESLRDILNTTLGFEGILVLNLPFRTDRRDAMSLSAATSNIKLEFVEGVTGGSINEKAYPPPEENRKHSAGIRGSWRTHMNALQRIVDHNLTTALIFEDDVDWDIRIRQNLQRFALASRFLSGNHGISTVKDKLETHTNTETEDTAFKIIDTSNLPKTLTSLPLSSIPSYSSTPHISPYGDPTQWDILWLGHCGTGMPRPAPSPHIPINHRHSTTTTILTQPNDSTVPSAQHLKAHPFQGGPDALGTTFPPHTRIYHRATGGTLCTVSYAVSQRGARRLLHQFGVSGWNGIFDSELGRWCAGNDPDMGRQAQNSHTTMEGGGIGVSGDDRVCVTVQPPIFAHHHPNNGESDIGGLGGGYAKRYETKYLRYSVRMNLAALVGRVGGEGDTEGLVDQWPDGEE
;
A
#
# COMPACT_ATOMS: atom_id res chain seq x y z
N MET A 1 -31.76 -13.84 11.13
CA MET A 1 -31.77 -13.47 9.71
C MET A 1 -30.32 -13.32 9.27
N ARG A 2 -29.87 -14.02 8.21
CA ARG A 2 -28.53 -13.84 7.64
C ARG A 2 -28.49 -12.46 6.97
N THR A 3 -27.60 -11.57 7.40
CA THR A 3 -27.34 -10.31 6.70
C THR A 3 -26.86 -10.64 5.28
N PRO A 4 -27.48 -10.12 4.21
CA PRO A 4 -26.98 -10.36 2.86
C PRO A 4 -25.53 -9.85 2.74
N GLY A 5 -24.71 -10.59 1.99
CA GLY A 5 -23.34 -10.19 1.68
C GLY A 5 -23.31 -8.93 0.81
N VAL A 6 -22.15 -8.28 0.72
CA VAL A 6 -21.98 -7.10 -0.13
C VAL A 6 -22.06 -7.50 -1.61
N LEU A 7 -22.92 -6.82 -2.38
CA LEU A 7 -23.02 -7.02 -3.82
C LEU A 7 -21.90 -6.25 -4.52
N ILE A 8 -20.96 -6.98 -5.11
CA ILE A 8 -19.83 -6.41 -5.87
C ILE A 8 -20.09 -6.67 -7.35
N PRO A 9 -20.22 -5.62 -8.19
CA PRO A 9 -20.43 -5.79 -9.62
C PRO A 9 -19.26 -6.53 -10.28
N ALA A 10 -19.58 -7.43 -11.21
CA ALA A 10 -18.59 -8.12 -12.04
C ALA A 10 -17.95 -7.17 -13.06
N ASP A 11 -18.70 -6.18 -13.55
CA ASP A 11 -18.16 -5.12 -14.39
C ASP A 11 -17.21 -4.21 -13.58
N SER A 12 -15.97 -4.09 -14.06
CA SER A 12 -14.94 -3.25 -13.46
C SER A 12 -15.23 -1.74 -13.54
N PHE A 13 -16.08 -1.31 -14.48
CA PHE A 13 -16.53 0.09 -14.59
C PHE A 13 -17.71 0.40 -13.68
N ALA A 14 -18.46 -0.62 -13.27
CA ALA A 14 -19.59 -0.45 -12.38
C ALA A 14 -19.13 -0.15 -10.94
N TYR A 15 -19.71 0.92 -10.39
CA TYR A 15 -19.56 1.30 -9.00
C TYR A 15 -20.30 0.34 -8.07
N VAL A 16 -19.68 0.03 -6.92
CA VAL A 16 -20.34 -0.67 -5.83
C VAL A 16 -21.43 0.25 -5.27
N GLN A 17 -22.67 -0.24 -5.26
CA GLN A 17 -23.83 0.52 -4.77
C GLN A 17 -23.93 0.43 -3.25
N ASP A 18 -23.14 1.25 -2.56
CA ASP A 18 -23.12 1.38 -1.10
C ASP A 18 -22.87 2.85 -0.72
N GLU A 19 -23.83 3.48 -0.05
CA GLU A 19 -23.74 4.90 0.35
C GLU A 19 -22.53 5.17 1.24
N SER A 20 -22.06 4.19 2.01
CA SER A 20 -20.88 4.32 2.87
C SER A 20 -19.57 4.48 2.08
N LEU A 21 -19.60 4.24 0.77
CA LEU A 21 -18.46 4.37 -0.14
C LEU A 21 -18.54 5.64 -1.00
N ARG A 22 -19.57 6.47 -0.81
CA ARG A 22 -19.83 7.66 -1.63
C ARG A 22 -18.70 8.67 -1.62
N ASP A 23 -18.03 8.83 -0.48
CA ASP A 23 -16.95 9.82 -0.34
C ASP A 23 -15.75 9.50 -1.25
N ILE A 24 -15.57 8.25 -1.68
CA ILE A 24 -14.54 7.86 -2.65
C ILE A 24 -14.73 8.57 -4.00
N LEU A 25 -15.94 9.05 -4.30
CA LEU A 25 -16.26 9.76 -5.54
C LEU A 25 -15.86 11.25 -5.52
N ASN A 26 -15.44 11.79 -4.36
CA ASN A 26 -15.01 13.18 -4.26
C ASN A 26 -13.60 13.41 -4.86
N THR A 27 -13.10 14.65 -4.87
CA THR A 27 -11.78 14.96 -5.45
C THR A 27 -10.60 14.47 -4.61
N THR A 28 -10.82 14.03 -3.37
CA THR A 28 -9.79 13.51 -2.45
C THR A 28 -9.89 12.00 -2.25
N LEU A 29 -10.69 11.31 -3.07
CA LEU A 29 -10.90 9.86 -3.02
C LEU A 29 -11.39 9.37 -1.65
N GLY A 30 -12.08 10.21 -0.88
CA GLY A 30 -12.57 9.88 0.46
C GLY A 30 -11.55 10.04 1.59
N PHE A 31 -10.36 10.57 1.31
CA PHE A 31 -9.40 11.03 2.32
C PHE A 31 -9.59 12.52 2.62
N GLU A 32 -9.00 13.01 3.71
CA GLU A 32 -9.05 14.45 4.03
C GLU A 32 -8.12 15.28 3.11
N GLY A 33 -6.99 14.70 2.71
CA GLY A 33 -6.07 15.30 1.75
C GLY A 33 -5.24 14.26 0.99
N ILE A 34 -4.71 14.67 -0.15
CA ILE A 34 -3.77 13.89 -0.96
C ILE A 34 -2.47 14.68 -1.06
N LEU A 35 -1.39 14.16 -0.48
CA LEU A 35 -0.07 14.77 -0.43
C LEU A 35 0.84 14.14 -1.48
N VAL A 36 1.53 14.94 -2.28
CA VAL A 36 2.50 14.46 -3.28
C VAL A 36 3.91 14.89 -2.90
N LEU A 37 4.79 13.92 -2.73
CA LEU A 37 6.21 14.14 -2.45
C LEU A 37 6.92 14.43 -3.77
N ASN A 38 7.34 15.68 -3.96
CA ASN A 38 7.97 16.11 -5.21
C ASN A 38 9.15 17.04 -4.91
N LEU A 39 10.32 16.73 -5.44
CA LEU A 39 11.47 17.62 -5.35
C LEU A 39 11.15 18.93 -6.10
N PRO A 40 11.40 20.12 -5.51
CA PRO A 40 11.00 21.39 -6.13
C PRO A 40 11.53 21.62 -7.55
N PHE A 41 12.68 21.03 -7.89
CA PHE A 41 13.29 21.14 -9.22
C PHE A 41 12.77 20.08 -10.23
N ARG A 42 12.00 19.08 -9.80
CA ARG A 42 11.37 18.07 -10.67
C ARG A 42 10.03 18.56 -11.20
N THR A 43 10.08 19.71 -11.88
CA THR A 43 8.89 20.33 -12.49
C THR A 43 8.29 19.45 -13.58
N ASP A 44 9.11 18.66 -14.27
CA ASP A 44 8.69 17.64 -15.24
C ASP A 44 7.71 16.63 -14.63
N ARG A 45 8.03 16.09 -13.45
CA ARG A 45 7.16 15.15 -12.72
C ARG A 45 5.93 15.85 -12.15
N ARG A 46 6.08 17.09 -11.69
CA ARG A 46 4.98 17.91 -11.17
C ARG A 46 3.94 18.24 -12.24
N ASP A 47 4.38 18.56 -13.44
CA ASP A 47 3.50 18.84 -14.58
C ASP A 47 2.71 17.59 -14.98
N ALA A 48 3.40 16.44 -15.09
CA ALA A 48 2.77 15.15 -15.36
C ALA A 48 1.73 14.78 -14.28
N MET A 49 2.08 14.90 -12.99
CA MET A 49 1.17 14.63 -11.88
C MET A 49 -0.04 15.55 -11.88
N SER A 50 0.16 16.84 -12.14
CA SER A 50 -0.92 17.83 -12.17
C SER A 50 -1.91 17.52 -13.30
N LEU A 51 -1.41 17.13 -14.47
CA LEU A 51 -2.24 16.75 -15.61
C LEU A 51 -2.98 15.42 -15.38
N SER A 52 -2.29 14.38 -14.90
CA SER A 52 -2.91 13.10 -14.54
C SER A 52 -4.03 13.28 -13.52
N ALA A 53 -3.81 14.08 -12.48
CA ALA A 53 -4.82 14.36 -11.48
C ALA A 53 -6.01 15.16 -12.05
N ALA A 54 -5.76 16.17 -12.88
CA ALA A 54 -6.82 16.93 -13.54
C ALA A 54 -7.72 16.05 -14.42
N THR A 55 -7.13 15.17 -15.23
CA THR A 55 -7.89 14.22 -16.08
C THR A 55 -8.71 13.21 -15.28
N SER A 56 -8.33 12.97 -14.01
CA SER A 56 -9.01 12.03 -13.11
C SER A 56 -9.91 12.72 -12.06
N ASN A 57 -10.05 14.06 -12.13
CA ASN A 57 -10.72 14.88 -11.13
C ASN A 57 -10.22 14.61 -9.69
N ILE A 58 -8.90 14.62 -9.51
CA ILE A 58 -8.20 14.42 -8.23
C ILE A 58 -7.53 15.73 -7.82
N LYS A 59 -7.70 16.14 -6.57
CA LYS A 59 -7.06 17.31 -5.98
C LYS A 59 -5.79 16.89 -5.25
N LEU A 60 -4.66 17.49 -5.63
CA LEU A 60 -3.35 17.22 -5.05
C LEU A 60 -2.84 18.41 -4.22
N GLU A 61 -2.08 18.12 -3.18
CA GLU A 61 -1.29 19.08 -2.41
C GLU A 61 0.18 18.66 -2.41
N PHE A 62 1.07 19.51 -2.89
CA PHE A 62 2.49 19.17 -2.96
C PHE A 62 3.20 19.42 -1.62
N VAL A 63 4.01 18.45 -1.22
CA VAL A 63 4.98 18.56 -0.13
C VAL A 63 6.36 18.64 -0.78
N GLU A 64 7.10 19.72 -0.48
CA GLU A 64 8.43 19.93 -1.04
C GLU A 64 9.39 18.83 -0.58
N GLY A 65 9.91 18.09 -1.55
CA GLY A 65 10.93 17.08 -1.35
C GLY A 65 12.24 17.66 -0.85
N VAL A 66 12.94 16.88 -0.05
CA VAL A 66 14.20 17.26 0.60
C VAL A 66 15.35 16.50 -0.04
N THR A 67 16.38 17.22 -0.49
CA THR A 67 17.63 16.58 -0.94
C THR A 67 18.47 16.21 0.26
N GLY A 68 19.13 15.04 0.25
CA GLY A 68 19.95 14.62 1.38
C GLY A 68 21.09 15.57 1.73
N GLY A 69 21.59 16.34 0.77
CA GLY A 69 22.63 17.36 0.99
C GLY A 69 22.13 18.62 1.74
N SER A 70 20.81 18.84 1.79
CA SER A 70 20.22 20.00 2.47
C SER A 70 19.92 19.76 3.96
N ILE A 71 20.06 18.51 4.43
CA ILE A 71 19.73 18.13 5.81
C ILE A 71 20.90 18.47 6.73
N ASN A 72 20.62 19.19 7.84
CA ASN A 72 21.63 19.48 8.85
C ASN A 72 22.03 18.22 9.63
N GLU A 73 23.31 18.04 9.94
CA GLU A 73 23.84 16.91 10.72
C GLU A 73 23.18 16.71 12.09
N LYS A 74 22.62 17.78 12.68
CA LYS A 74 21.89 17.73 13.96
C LYS A 74 20.45 17.23 13.83
N ALA A 75 19.93 17.07 12.61
CA ALA A 75 18.53 16.70 12.38
C ALA A 75 18.29 15.17 12.37
N TYR A 76 19.35 14.36 12.44
CA TYR A 76 19.23 12.90 12.35
C TYR A 76 18.87 12.28 13.70
N PRO A 77 17.78 11.50 13.79
CA PRO A 77 17.55 10.63 14.93
C PRO A 77 18.57 9.47 14.93
N PRO A 78 18.68 8.73 16.04
CA PRO A 78 19.51 7.54 16.10
C PRO A 78 19.19 6.52 14.99
N PRO A 79 20.14 5.63 14.66
CA PRO A 79 21.52 5.62 15.13
C PRO A 79 22.40 6.55 14.27
N GLU A 80 23.68 6.76 14.65
CA GLU A 80 24.57 7.69 13.95
C GLU A 80 24.83 7.28 12.48
N GLU A 81 24.66 6.00 12.17
CA GLU A 81 24.76 5.39 10.85
C GLU A 81 23.82 6.04 9.84
N ASN A 82 22.70 6.63 10.28
CA ASN A 82 21.77 7.34 9.39
C ASN A 82 22.43 8.47 8.60
N ARG A 83 23.48 9.07 9.16
CA ARG A 83 24.25 10.14 8.50
C ARG A 83 25.08 9.62 7.34
N LYS A 84 25.43 8.32 7.35
CA LYS A 84 26.28 7.65 6.36
C LYS A 84 25.50 7.08 5.19
N HIS A 85 24.16 7.05 5.27
CA HIS A 85 23.32 6.67 4.14
C HIS A 85 23.50 7.63 2.96
N SER A 86 23.20 7.13 1.75
CA SER A 86 23.27 7.94 0.53
C SER A 86 22.38 9.18 0.63
N ALA A 87 22.71 10.24 -0.12
CA ALA A 87 21.91 11.46 -0.13
C ALA A 87 20.45 11.20 -0.52
N GLY A 88 20.19 10.28 -1.45
CA GLY A 88 18.84 9.88 -1.84
C GLY A 88 18.07 9.25 -0.68
N ILE A 89 18.68 8.32 0.05
CA ILE A 89 18.06 7.65 1.21
C ILE A 89 17.71 8.66 2.32
N ARG A 90 18.65 9.56 2.64
CA ARG A 90 18.42 10.60 3.66
C ARG A 90 17.32 11.58 3.24
N GLY A 91 17.31 11.96 1.96
CA GLY A 91 16.29 12.84 1.38
C GLY A 91 14.89 12.23 1.36
N SER A 92 14.76 10.97 0.94
CA SER A 92 13.52 10.19 1.00
C SER A 92 12.95 10.19 2.41
N TRP A 93 13.71 9.69 3.40
CA TRP A 93 13.28 9.67 4.81
C TRP A 93 12.74 11.03 5.26
N ARG A 94 13.53 12.09 5.05
CA ARG A 94 13.15 13.43 5.52
C ARG A 94 11.88 13.95 4.83
N THR A 95 11.72 13.65 3.55
CA THR A 95 10.53 14.04 2.77
C THR A 95 9.27 13.36 3.31
N HIS A 96 9.32 12.05 3.56
CA HIS A 96 8.19 11.34 4.18
C HIS A 96 7.89 11.87 5.58
N MET A 97 8.92 12.14 6.40
CA MET A 97 8.72 12.71 7.74
C MET A 97 8.04 14.09 7.70
N ASN A 98 8.34 14.93 6.69
CA ASN A 98 7.65 16.22 6.52
C ASN A 98 6.17 16.05 6.18
N ALA A 99 5.82 15.06 5.34
CA ALA A 99 4.43 14.76 5.03
C ALA A 99 3.67 14.25 6.28
N LEU A 100 4.30 13.39 7.08
CA LEU A 100 3.72 12.94 8.34
C LEU A 100 3.55 14.08 9.36
N GLN A 101 4.53 15.00 9.44
CA GLN A 101 4.40 16.21 10.26
C GLN A 101 3.20 17.05 9.82
N ARG A 102 3.02 17.27 8.51
CA ARG A 102 1.84 18.00 7.99
C ARG A 102 0.52 17.37 8.42
N ILE A 103 0.41 16.04 8.40
CA ILE A 103 -0.79 15.33 8.89
C ILE A 103 -1.06 15.67 10.36
N VAL A 104 -0.03 15.62 11.20
CA VAL A 104 -0.15 15.90 12.64
C VAL A 104 -0.42 17.38 12.92
N ASP A 105 0.35 18.27 12.32
CA ASP A 105 0.32 19.71 12.56
C ASP A 105 -1.01 20.33 12.11
N HIS A 106 -1.57 19.84 11.00
CA HIS A 106 -2.87 20.28 10.49
C HIS A 106 -4.03 19.45 11.05
N ASN A 107 -3.76 18.49 11.94
CA ASN A 107 -4.75 17.61 12.55
C ASN A 107 -5.62 16.86 11.52
N LEU A 108 -5.03 16.47 10.39
CA LEU A 108 -5.74 15.70 9.37
C LEU A 108 -6.11 14.32 9.91
N THR A 109 -7.34 13.90 9.70
CA THR A 109 -7.85 12.58 10.11
C THR A 109 -7.18 11.47 9.30
N THR A 110 -7.07 11.68 7.98
CA THR A 110 -6.42 10.77 7.03
C THR A 110 -5.77 11.55 5.90
N ALA A 111 -4.64 11.07 5.40
CA ALA A 111 -4.07 11.59 4.16
C ALA A 111 -3.52 10.45 3.30
N LEU A 112 -3.74 10.53 2.00
CA LEU A 112 -3.10 9.68 1.00
C LEU A 112 -1.79 10.34 0.57
N ILE A 113 -0.67 9.62 0.65
CA ILE A 113 0.65 10.11 0.26
C ILE A 113 1.07 9.43 -1.03
N PHE A 114 1.51 10.21 -2.01
CA PHE A 114 2.03 9.78 -3.30
C PHE A 114 3.49 10.18 -3.47
N GLU A 115 4.29 9.28 -4.05
CA GLU A 115 5.53 9.67 -4.75
C GLU A 115 5.19 10.31 -6.11
N ASP A 116 6.05 11.18 -6.64
CA ASP A 116 5.77 11.95 -7.86
C ASP A 116 5.90 11.16 -9.18
N ASP A 117 6.21 9.88 -9.11
CA ASP A 117 6.17 8.90 -10.20
C ASP A 117 5.07 7.85 -10.03
N VAL A 118 4.09 8.11 -9.14
CA VAL A 118 2.86 7.32 -9.06
C VAL A 118 1.98 7.47 -10.31
N ASP A 119 1.21 6.43 -10.60
CA ASP A 119 0.16 6.40 -11.60
C ASP A 119 -0.97 5.44 -11.19
N TRP A 120 -2.11 5.52 -11.87
CA TRP A 120 -3.32 4.74 -11.58
C TRP A 120 -4.09 4.37 -12.85
N ASP A 121 -4.96 3.36 -12.73
CA ASP A 121 -5.88 2.97 -13.81
C ASP A 121 -7.05 3.95 -13.85
N ILE A 122 -7.63 4.20 -15.04
CA ILE A 122 -8.81 5.06 -15.20
C ILE A 122 -10.00 4.66 -14.30
N ARG A 123 -10.06 3.39 -13.87
CA ARG A 123 -11.07 2.82 -12.96
C ARG A 123 -10.72 2.99 -11.47
N ILE A 124 -9.93 4.00 -11.12
CA ILE A 124 -9.38 4.18 -9.77
C ILE A 124 -10.45 4.19 -8.67
N ARG A 125 -11.60 4.84 -8.90
CA ARG A 125 -12.69 4.93 -7.91
C ARG A 125 -13.35 3.58 -7.65
N GLN A 126 -13.62 2.81 -8.71
CA GLN A 126 -14.19 1.48 -8.64
C GLN A 126 -13.26 0.51 -7.89
N ASN A 127 -11.95 0.62 -8.13
CA ASN A 127 -10.94 -0.17 -7.42
C ASN A 127 -10.86 0.22 -5.94
N LEU A 128 -10.90 1.52 -5.63
CA LEU A 128 -10.88 2.01 -4.26
C LEU A 128 -12.15 1.66 -3.47
N GLN A 129 -13.32 1.59 -4.11
CA GLN A 129 -14.54 1.10 -3.46
C GLN A 129 -14.41 -0.36 -3.00
N ARG A 130 -13.81 -1.22 -3.82
CA ARG A 130 -13.57 -2.63 -3.47
C ARG A 130 -12.52 -2.76 -2.37
N PHE A 131 -11.44 -1.96 -2.45
CA PHE A 131 -10.47 -1.85 -1.37
C PHE A 131 -11.09 -1.36 -0.06
N ALA A 132 -11.99 -0.38 -0.11
CA ALA A 132 -12.66 0.16 1.07
C ALA A 132 -13.46 -0.91 1.83
N LEU A 133 -14.20 -1.76 1.12
CA LEU A 133 -14.86 -2.93 1.71
C LEU A 133 -13.86 -3.85 2.43
N ALA A 134 -12.74 -4.15 1.78
CA ALA A 134 -11.70 -5.00 2.34
C ALA A 134 -11.02 -4.37 3.56
N SER A 135 -10.64 -3.09 3.48
CA SER A 135 -9.95 -2.35 4.53
C SER A 135 -10.77 -2.28 5.82
N ARG A 136 -12.09 -2.10 5.72
CA ARG A 136 -13.00 -2.11 6.88
C ARG A 136 -12.99 -3.46 7.60
N PHE A 137 -13.09 -4.54 6.84
CA PHE A 137 -13.06 -5.89 7.40
C PHE A 137 -11.68 -6.23 7.99
N LEU A 138 -10.59 -5.87 7.31
CA LEU A 138 -9.24 -6.24 7.72
C LEU A 138 -8.71 -5.38 8.87
N SER A 139 -9.14 -4.12 8.98
CA SER A 139 -8.75 -3.23 10.09
C SER A 139 -9.48 -3.58 11.38
N GLY A 140 -10.70 -4.13 11.29
CA GLY A 140 -11.46 -4.60 12.45
C GLY A 140 -10.89 -5.88 13.07
N ASN A 141 -11.10 -6.04 14.38
CA ASN A 141 -10.84 -7.29 15.09
C ASN A 141 -12.04 -8.24 14.98
N HIS A 142 -12.43 -8.56 13.73
CA HIS A 142 -13.60 -9.38 13.47
C HIS A 142 -13.27 -10.86 13.69
N GLY A 143 -14.04 -11.51 14.56
CA GLY A 143 -14.04 -12.97 14.64
C GLY A 143 -14.58 -13.56 13.34
N ILE A 144 -13.78 -14.35 12.64
CA ILE A 144 -14.13 -14.99 11.37
C ILE A 144 -15.11 -16.16 11.58
N SER A 145 -15.54 -16.41 12.83
CA SER A 145 -16.45 -17.49 13.21
C SER A 145 -17.74 -17.53 12.40
N THR A 146 -18.26 -16.38 11.96
CA THR A 146 -19.51 -16.28 11.21
C THR A 146 -19.38 -16.63 9.72
N VAL A 147 -18.16 -16.77 9.20
CA VAL A 147 -17.87 -17.04 7.78
C VAL A 147 -16.91 -18.22 7.59
N LYS A 148 -16.75 -19.06 8.64
CA LYS A 148 -15.87 -20.23 8.63
C LYS A 148 -16.17 -21.23 7.51
N ASP A 149 -17.43 -21.38 7.16
CA ASP A 149 -17.92 -22.27 6.10
C ASP A 149 -17.53 -21.81 4.69
N LYS A 150 -17.05 -20.57 4.55
CA LYS A 150 -16.65 -19.96 3.28
C LYS A 150 -15.14 -19.75 3.15
N LEU A 151 -14.37 -20.25 4.11
CA LEU A 151 -12.92 -20.16 4.07
C LEU A 151 -12.36 -21.17 3.06
N GLU A 152 -11.43 -20.70 2.25
CA GLU A 152 -10.68 -21.49 1.29
C GLU A 152 -9.24 -21.61 1.77
N THR A 153 -8.59 -22.72 1.42
CA THR A 153 -7.18 -22.97 1.74
C THR A 153 -6.38 -23.13 0.45
N HIS A 154 -5.27 -22.40 0.35
CA HIS A 154 -4.38 -22.40 -0.79
C HIS A 154 -2.98 -22.83 -0.37
N THR A 155 -2.24 -23.49 -1.26
CA THR A 155 -0.81 -23.73 -1.06
C THR A 155 -0.07 -22.42 -1.29
N ASN A 156 0.77 -22.01 -0.33
CA ASN A 156 1.61 -20.82 -0.53
C ASN A 156 2.75 -21.15 -1.50
N THR A 157 2.86 -20.41 -2.60
CA THR A 157 3.96 -20.57 -3.57
C THR A 157 5.16 -19.66 -3.30
N GLU A 158 5.08 -18.78 -2.30
CA GLU A 158 6.22 -17.97 -1.84
C GLU A 158 7.33 -18.87 -1.25
N THR A 159 8.56 -18.71 -1.72
CA THR A 159 9.75 -19.43 -1.26
C THR A 159 10.78 -18.45 -0.69
N GLU A 160 11.83 -18.95 -0.04
CA GLU A 160 12.93 -18.08 0.44
C GLU A 160 13.59 -17.27 -0.70
N ASP A 161 13.61 -17.82 -1.91
CA ASP A 161 14.19 -17.15 -3.09
C ASP A 161 13.26 -16.13 -3.72
N THR A 162 11.94 -16.35 -3.65
CA THR A 162 10.93 -15.46 -4.26
C THR A 162 10.34 -14.46 -3.27
N ALA A 163 10.48 -14.69 -1.96
CA ALA A 163 10.04 -13.80 -0.91
C ALA A 163 10.85 -12.50 -0.89
N PHE A 164 10.17 -11.40 -0.54
CA PHE A 164 10.83 -10.12 -0.33
C PHE A 164 11.72 -10.19 0.92
N LYS A 165 13.04 -10.07 0.71
CA LYS A 165 14.07 -10.18 1.75
C LYS A 165 14.21 -8.91 2.61
N ILE A 166 13.09 -8.27 2.94
CA ILE A 166 13.04 -7.19 3.94
C ILE A 166 12.70 -7.73 5.34
N ILE A 167 12.05 -8.90 5.43
CA ILE A 167 11.78 -9.60 6.68
C ILE A 167 12.28 -11.05 6.61
N ASP A 168 12.50 -11.68 7.76
CA ASP A 168 12.92 -13.08 7.83
C ASP A 168 11.93 -14.02 7.13
N THR A 169 12.43 -14.87 6.25
CA THR A 169 11.69 -15.84 5.44
C THR A 169 11.57 -17.23 6.10
N SER A 170 12.16 -17.43 7.28
CA SER A 170 12.12 -18.71 8.01
C SER A 170 10.69 -19.13 8.42
N ASN A 171 9.79 -18.15 8.55
CA ASN A 171 8.41 -18.34 9.02
C ASN A 171 7.35 -18.30 7.90
N LEU A 172 7.75 -18.53 6.64
CA LEU A 172 6.80 -18.59 5.52
C LEU A 172 5.69 -19.62 5.78
N PRO A 173 4.40 -19.21 5.75
CA PRO A 173 3.31 -20.15 5.96
C PRO A 173 3.23 -21.11 4.77
N LYS A 174 3.05 -22.41 5.02
CA LYS A 174 2.88 -23.42 3.96
C LYS A 174 1.52 -23.31 3.26
N THR A 175 0.51 -22.84 3.99
CA THR A 175 -0.86 -22.69 3.50
C THR A 175 -1.38 -21.30 3.82
N LEU A 176 -2.20 -20.76 2.92
CA LEU A 176 -2.87 -19.48 3.07
C LEU A 176 -4.38 -19.70 3.22
N THR A 177 -5.01 -18.89 4.05
CA THR A 177 -6.47 -18.91 4.23
C THR A 177 -7.08 -17.69 3.58
N SER A 178 -8.07 -17.90 2.72
CA SER A 178 -8.79 -16.81 2.05
C SER A 178 -10.29 -16.87 2.26
N LEU A 179 -10.93 -15.72 2.02
CA LEU A 179 -12.37 -15.53 2.01
C LEU A 179 -12.74 -14.64 0.81
N PRO A 180 -13.71 -15.02 -0.04
CA PRO A 180 -14.17 -14.13 -1.10
C PRO A 180 -14.67 -12.79 -0.54
N LEU A 181 -14.29 -11.67 -1.16
CA LEU A 181 -14.68 -10.32 -0.71
C LEU A 181 -16.21 -10.15 -0.67
N SER A 182 -16.94 -10.76 -1.60
CA SER A 182 -18.41 -10.78 -1.63
C SER A 182 -19.05 -11.52 -0.44
N SER A 183 -18.27 -12.31 0.29
CA SER A 183 -18.73 -13.09 1.44
C SER A 183 -18.62 -12.36 2.77
N ILE A 184 -18.01 -11.18 2.81
CA ILE A 184 -17.94 -10.38 4.03
C ILE A 184 -19.33 -9.83 4.42
N PRO A 185 -19.59 -9.62 5.73
CA PRO A 185 -20.83 -9.00 6.18
C PRO A 185 -21.00 -7.58 5.62
N SER A 186 -22.23 -7.19 5.26
CA SER A 186 -22.54 -5.79 4.97
C SER A 186 -22.52 -4.96 6.26
N TYR A 187 -21.81 -3.83 6.24
CA TYR A 187 -21.64 -2.93 7.39
C TYR A 187 -22.53 -1.69 7.24
N SER A 188 -23.85 -1.87 7.22
CA SER A 188 -24.82 -0.79 6.93
C SER A 188 -25.18 0.11 8.13
N SER A 189 -24.68 -0.15 9.36
CA SER A 189 -25.30 0.38 10.59
C SER A 189 -24.41 1.23 11.51
N THR A 190 -23.21 1.64 11.09
CA THR A 190 -22.36 2.54 11.90
C THR A 190 -22.25 3.90 11.22
N PRO A 191 -22.24 5.04 11.95
CA PRO A 191 -21.90 6.33 11.35
C PRO A 191 -20.53 6.21 10.70
N HIS A 192 -20.48 6.31 9.36
CA HIS A 192 -19.24 6.13 8.62
C HIS A 192 -18.43 7.43 8.66
N ILE A 193 -17.35 7.43 9.45
CA ILE A 193 -16.40 8.56 9.55
C ILE A 193 -15.46 8.58 8.34
N SER A 194 -15.18 7.42 7.75
CA SER A 194 -14.36 7.26 6.55
C SER A 194 -14.81 6.04 5.76
N PRO A 195 -14.79 6.09 4.41
CA PRO A 195 -15.11 4.93 3.58
C PRO A 195 -14.12 3.76 3.80
N TYR A 196 -12.89 4.04 4.27
CA TYR A 196 -11.84 3.04 4.49
C TYR A 196 -11.85 2.44 5.91
N GLY A 197 -12.95 2.63 6.66
CA GLY A 197 -13.07 2.19 8.05
C GLY A 197 -12.56 3.24 9.04
N ASP A 198 -12.82 3.00 10.32
CA ASP A 198 -12.49 3.93 11.40
C ASP A 198 -10.97 4.26 11.41
N PRO A 199 -10.56 5.51 11.12
CA PRO A 199 -9.16 5.92 11.11
C PRO A 199 -8.44 5.75 12.45
N THR A 200 -9.16 5.56 13.55
CA THR A 200 -8.55 5.23 14.85
C THR A 200 -8.12 3.77 14.96
N GLN A 201 -8.59 2.90 14.06
CA GLN A 201 -8.38 1.45 14.10
C GLN A 201 -7.32 0.95 13.11
N TRP A 202 -6.83 1.81 12.20
CA TRP A 202 -5.75 1.47 11.27
C TRP A 202 -4.65 2.52 11.26
N ASP A 203 -3.42 2.11 10.91
CA ASP A 203 -2.26 3.01 10.81
C ASP A 203 -1.95 3.35 9.35
N ILE A 204 -1.89 2.33 8.48
CA ILE A 204 -1.53 2.47 7.07
C ILE A 204 -2.48 1.67 6.17
N LEU A 205 -2.87 2.28 5.05
CA LEU A 205 -3.45 1.60 3.90
C LEU A 205 -2.43 1.68 2.76
N TRP A 206 -1.74 0.58 2.48
CA TRP A 206 -0.68 0.50 1.48
C TRP A 206 -1.29 0.18 0.11
N LEU A 207 -1.46 1.20 -0.73
CA LEU A 207 -2.24 1.10 -1.96
C LEU A 207 -1.38 1.01 -3.22
N GLY A 208 -0.11 1.41 -3.12
CA GLY A 208 0.89 1.32 -4.17
C GLY A 208 2.24 0.89 -3.65
N HIS A 209 2.77 -0.16 -4.26
CA HIS A 209 4.00 -0.82 -3.87
C HIS A 209 4.63 -1.47 -5.10
N CYS A 210 5.92 -1.79 -5.03
CA CYS A 210 6.58 -2.61 -6.04
C CYS A 210 6.52 -4.10 -5.69
N GLY A 211 6.12 -4.46 -4.46
CA GLY A 211 5.94 -5.85 -4.08
C GLY A 211 5.56 -6.01 -2.61
N THR A 212 4.86 -7.09 -2.28
CA THR A 212 4.49 -7.41 -0.90
C THR A 212 4.44 -8.92 -0.69
N GLY A 213 4.91 -9.37 0.47
CA GLY A 213 4.83 -10.77 0.87
C GLY A 213 3.41 -11.18 1.28
N MET A 214 3.13 -12.48 1.25
CA MET A 214 1.86 -13.03 1.74
C MET A 214 1.75 -12.85 3.27
N PRO A 215 0.54 -12.75 3.85
CA PRO A 215 0.36 -12.58 5.29
C PRO A 215 1.09 -13.65 6.10
N ARG A 216 1.87 -13.21 7.08
CA ARG A 216 2.61 -14.10 7.99
C ARG A 216 2.01 -14.02 9.41
N PRO A 217 2.05 -15.11 10.18
CA PRO A 217 1.74 -15.07 11.60
C PRO A 217 2.70 -14.13 12.35
N ALA A 218 2.25 -13.57 13.47
CA ALA A 218 3.11 -12.74 14.31
C ALA A 218 4.37 -13.52 14.76
N PRO A 219 5.55 -12.87 14.83
CA PRO A 219 6.79 -13.54 15.24
C PRO A 219 6.81 -14.08 16.68
N SER A 220 5.89 -13.63 17.56
CA SER A 220 5.92 -13.96 18.98
C SER A 220 5.13 -15.21 19.35
N PRO A 221 5.73 -16.19 20.05
CA PRO A 221 5.06 -17.42 20.50
C PRO A 221 4.08 -17.21 21.68
N HIS A 222 3.91 -15.97 22.17
CA HIS A 222 3.09 -15.68 23.36
C HIS A 222 1.63 -15.27 23.08
N ILE A 223 1.18 -15.27 21.82
CA ILE A 223 -0.24 -15.06 21.52
C ILE A 223 -1.00 -16.38 21.73
N PRO A 224 -2.05 -16.41 22.57
CA PRO A 224 -2.83 -17.62 22.82
C PRO A 224 -3.35 -18.27 21.53
N ILE A 225 -3.27 -19.61 21.48
CA ILE A 225 -3.65 -20.50 20.36
C ILE A 225 -5.12 -20.31 19.89
N ASN A 226 -5.94 -19.56 20.62
CA ASN A 226 -7.34 -19.27 20.27
C ASN A 226 -7.52 -18.24 19.14
N HIS A 227 -6.44 -17.65 18.60
CA HIS A 227 -6.47 -16.74 17.44
C HIS A 227 -6.17 -17.40 16.08
N ARG A 228 -6.41 -18.71 15.93
CA ARG A 228 -6.21 -19.45 14.66
C ARG A 228 -7.02 -18.94 13.46
N HIS A 229 -7.97 -18.02 13.66
CA HIS A 229 -8.75 -17.37 12.61
C HIS A 229 -8.88 -15.87 12.88
N SER A 230 -7.75 -15.18 12.85
CA SER A 230 -7.66 -13.72 12.98
C SER A 230 -7.64 -13.07 11.59
N THR A 231 -8.16 -11.85 11.49
CA THR A 231 -8.05 -11.01 10.28
C THR A 231 -6.59 -10.74 9.90
N THR A 232 -5.65 -10.94 10.83
CA THR A 232 -4.20 -10.78 10.63
C THR A 232 -3.57 -11.70 9.59
N THR A 233 -4.14 -12.89 9.36
CA THR A 233 -3.61 -13.87 8.38
C THR A 233 -4.63 -14.22 7.29
N THR A 234 -5.76 -13.52 7.27
CA THR A 234 -6.83 -13.80 6.31
C THR A 234 -6.65 -12.95 5.06
N ILE A 235 -6.78 -13.59 3.91
CA ILE A 235 -6.75 -12.94 2.60
C ILE A 235 -8.19 -12.77 2.11
N LEU A 236 -8.57 -11.56 1.71
CA LEU A 236 -9.82 -11.35 0.97
C LEU A 236 -9.54 -11.44 -0.53
N THR A 237 -10.28 -12.30 -1.24
CA THR A 237 -10.10 -12.52 -2.68
C THR A 237 -11.21 -11.87 -3.50
N GLN A 238 -10.84 -11.21 -4.59
CA GLN A 238 -11.75 -10.71 -5.61
C GLN A 238 -11.35 -11.33 -6.95
N PRO A 239 -11.97 -12.46 -7.33
CA PRO A 239 -11.70 -13.09 -8.62
C PRO A 239 -12.31 -12.29 -9.78
N ASN A 240 -11.83 -12.55 -10.99
CA ASN A 240 -12.34 -11.98 -12.24
C ASN A 240 -12.29 -10.45 -12.29
N ASP A 241 -11.29 -9.84 -11.68
CA ASP A 241 -11.03 -8.41 -11.76
C ASP A 241 -10.28 -8.09 -13.05
N SER A 242 -10.99 -7.55 -14.05
CA SER A 242 -10.42 -7.16 -15.34
C SER A 242 -9.46 -5.97 -15.28
N THR A 243 -9.24 -5.37 -14.10
CA THR A 243 -8.18 -4.37 -13.89
C THR A 243 -6.84 -5.03 -13.51
N VAL A 244 -6.86 -6.31 -13.13
CA VAL A 244 -5.67 -7.10 -12.80
C VAL A 244 -5.13 -7.74 -14.08
N PRO A 245 -3.83 -7.62 -14.39
CA PRO A 245 -3.22 -8.33 -15.51
C PRO A 245 -3.25 -9.85 -15.34
N SER A 246 -3.10 -10.60 -16.44
CA SER A 246 -2.85 -12.03 -16.38
C SER A 246 -1.56 -12.36 -15.60
N ALA A 247 -1.50 -13.58 -15.05
CA ALA A 247 -0.45 -14.01 -14.13
C ALA A 247 0.98 -13.81 -14.66
N GLN A 248 1.19 -13.96 -15.97
CA GLN A 248 2.50 -13.78 -16.61
C GLN A 248 3.06 -12.35 -16.51
N HIS A 249 2.17 -11.35 -16.38
CA HIS A 249 2.50 -9.93 -16.28
C HIS A 249 2.64 -9.45 -14.82
N LEU A 250 2.28 -10.29 -13.84
CA LEU A 250 2.41 -9.97 -12.41
C LEU A 250 3.88 -10.13 -11.96
N LYS A 251 4.68 -9.10 -12.20
CA LYS A 251 6.11 -9.06 -11.84
C LYS A 251 6.52 -7.67 -11.35
N ALA A 252 7.10 -7.62 -10.16
CA ALA A 252 7.61 -6.39 -9.55
C ALA A 252 8.63 -5.65 -10.42
N HIS A 253 9.60 -6.38 -10.97
CA HIS A 253 10.67 -5.79 -11.77
C HIS A 253 11.11 -6.71 -12.94
N PRO A 254 11.69 -6.14 -14.02
CA PRO A 254 12.05 -6.90 -15.23
C PRO A 254 13.04 -8.05 -15.01
N PHE A 255 13.91 -7.94 -13.99
CA PHE A 255 14.93 -8.95 -13.68
C PHE A 255 14.43 -10.10 -12.78
N GLN A 256 13.14 -10.10 -12.41
CA GLN A 256 12.58 -11.17 -11.59
C GLN A 256 12.42 -12.43 -12.46
N GLY A 257 12.95 -13.56 -11.97
CA GLY A 257 12.99 -14.80 -12.75
C GLY A 257 11.60 -15.39 -13.08
N GLY A 258 10.58 -15.07 -12.27
CA GLY A 258 9.21 -15.56 -12.45
C GLY A 258 8.15 -14.57 -11.95
N PRO A 259 6.86 -14.87 -12.11
CA PRO A 259 5.76 -14.07 -11.55
C PRO A 259 5.84 -13.95 -10.03
N ASP A 260 5.16 -12.94 -9.50
CA ASP A 260 4.93 -12.78 -8.06
C ASP A 260 4.18 -14.01 -7.51
N ALA A 261 4.31 -14.27 -6.21
CA ALA A 261 3.60 -15.38 -5.54
C ALA A 261 2.07 -15.30 -5.76
N LEU A 262 1.52 -14.08 -5.88
CA LEU A 262 0.12 -13.85 -6.26
C LEU A 262 -0.27 -14.62 -7.53
N GLY A 263 0.48 -14.43 -8.62
CA GLY A 263 0.15 -15.00 -9.93
C GLY A 263 0.35 -16.52 -10.02
N THR A 264 0.98 -17.13 -9.02
CA THR A 264 1.19 -18.58 -8.94
C THR A 264 0.34 -19.26 -7.88
N THR A 265 -0.15 -18.50 -6.88
CA THR A 265 -1.05 -18.99 -5.83
C THR A 265 -2.52 -18.92 -6.23
N PHE A 266 -2.94 -17.84 -6.89
CA PHE A 266 -4.35 -17.57 -7.19
C PHE A 266 -4.64 -17.63 -8.71
N PRO A 267 -5.89 -17.88 -9.12
CA PRO A 267 -6.28 -17.83 -10.53
C PRO A 267 -5.94 -16.47 -11.18
N PRO A 268 -5.72 -16.42 -12.51
CA PRO A 268 -5.56 -15.16 -13.24
C PRO A 268 -6.68 -14.16 -12.94
N HIS A 269 -6.36 -12.86 -13.05
CA HIS A 269 -7.32 -11.78 -12.76
C HIS A 269 -7.87 -11.79 -11.33
N THR A 270 -7.10 -12.29 -10.35
CA THR A 270 -7.48 -12.21 -8.94
C THR A 270 -6.79 -11.04 -8.27
N ARG A 271 -7.58 -10.14 -7.66
CA ARG A 271 -7.07 -9.15 -6.71
C ARG A 271 -7.22 -9.69 -5.30
N ILE A 272 -6.21 -9.51 -4.47
CA ILE A 272 -6.25 -9.90 -3.06
C ILE A 272 -6.03 -8.70 -2.15
N TYR A 273 -6.60 -8.77 -0.95
CA TYR A 273 -6.46 -7.75 0.10
C TYR A 273 -6.13 -8.44 1.41
N HIS A 274 -5.18 -7.91 2.17
CA HIS A 274 -4.78 -8.55 3.42
C HIS A 274 -4.00 -7.58 4.32
N ARG A 275 -3.73 -8.01 5.55
CA ARG A 275 -2.80 -7.31 6.45
C ARG A 275 -1.37 -7.43 5.91
N ALA A 276 -0.60 -6.35 5.96
CA ALA A 276 0.76 -6.27 5.42
C ALA A 276 1.82 -6.96 6.30
N THR A 277 1.47 -8.08 6.95
CA THR A 277 2.35 -8.79 7.88
C THR A 277 3.48 -9.56 7.20
N GLY A 278 3.37 -9.77 5.88
CA GLY A 278 4.44 -10.32 5.03
C GLY A 278 5.49 -9.31 4.60
N GLY A 279 5.38 -8.05 5.03
CA GLY A 279 6.22 -6.95 4.58
C GLY A 279 5.85 -6.44 3.18
N THR A 280 5.97 -5.13 2.99
CA THR A 280 5.68 -4.45 1.72
C THR A 280 6.85 -3.53 1.35
N LEU A 281 7.17 -3.41 0.07
CA LEU A 281 8.28 -2.61 -0.44
C LEU A 281 7.81 -1.56 -1.43
N CYS A 282 8.52 -0.42 -1.44
CA CYS A 282 8.19 0.82 -2.16
C CYS A 282 6.96 1.55 -1.59
N THR A 283 7.07 2.87 -1.43
CA THR A 283 6.02 3.73 -0.86
C THR A 283 5.32 4.61 -1.89
N VAL A 284 5.26 4.13 -3.14
CA VAL A 284 4.65 4.82 -4.29
C VAL A 284 3.29 5.44 -3.95
N SER A 285 2.46 4.71 -3.19
CA SER A 285 1.22 5.25 -2.63
C SER A 285 0.81 4.56 -1.32
N TYR A 286 0.59 5.34 -0.27
CA TYR A 286 0.06 4.83 0.98
C TYR A 286 -0.75 5.90 1.70
N ALA A 287 -1.89 5.52 2.27
CA ALA A 287 -2.64 6.41 3.16
C ALA A 287 -2.26 6.16 4.61
N VAL A 288 -2.29 7.22 5.40
CA VAL A 288 -1.93 7.23 6.81
C VAL A 288 -3.06 7.89 7.60
N SER A 289 -3.48 7.26 8.69
CA SER A 289 -4.40 7.86 9.64
C SER A 289 -3.67 8.82 10.57
N GLN A 290 -4.38 9.73 11.24
CA GLN A 290 -3.75 10.59 12.23
C GLN A 290 -3.02 9.79 13.33
N ARG A 291 -3.61 8.68 13.77
CA ARG A 291 -2.99 7.73 14.72
C ARG A 291 -1.69 7.17 14.14
N GLY A 292 -1.74 6.69 12.89
CA GLY A 292 -0.58 6.17 12.18
C GLY A 292 0.53 7.20 12.07
N ALA A 293 0.21 8.43 11.65
CA ALA A 293 1.20 9.49 11.47
C ALA A 293 1.98 9.80 12.76
N ARG A 294 1.30 9.84 13.90
CA ARG A 294 1.94 10.04 15.22
C ARG A 294 2.88 8.89 15.58
N ARG A 295 2.47 7.64 15.35
CA ARG A 295 3.29 6.45 15.63
C ARG A 295 4.50 6.36 14.70
N LEU A 296 4.32 6.72 13.43
CA LEU A 296 5.39 6.74 12.44
C LEU A 296 6.40 7.86 12.71
N LEU A 297 5.95 9.05 13.13
CA LEU A 297 6.86 10.12 13.58
C LEU A 297 7.62 9.72 14.83
N HIS A 298 6.97 9.06 15.78
CA HIS A 298 7.65 8.50 16.94
C HIS A 298 8.72 7.49 16.50
N GLN A 299 8.35 6.52 15.65
CA GLN A 299 9.30 5.51 15.18
C GLN A 299 10.47 6.12 14.40
N PHE A 300 10.18 6.81 13.29
CA PHE A 300 11.19 7.18 12.30
C PHE A 300 11.76 8.59 12.51
N GLY A 301 11.14 9.40 13.35
CA GLY A 301 11.59 10.77 13.68
C GLY A 301 12.20 10.90 15.08
N VAL A 302 11.91 9.99 16.02
CA VAL A 302 12.35 10.07 17.42
C VAL A 302 13.17 8.84 17.83
N SER A 303 12.60 7.64 17.72
CA SER A 303 13.25 6.39 18.13
C SER A 303 14.44 6.07 17.22
N GLY A 304 14.20 6.06 15.91
CA GLY A 304 15.20 5.84 14.89
C GLY A 304 14.81 4.85 13.80
N TRP A 305 15.71 4.72 12.84
CA TRP A 305 15.58 3.92 11.63
C TRP A 305 16.97 3.56 11.13
N ASN A 306 17.12 2.53 10.29
CA ASN A 306 18.44 2.13 9.78
C ASN A 306 18.28 1.35 8.46
N GLY A 307 18.13 2.06 7.34
CA GLY A 307 17.87 1.40 6.06
C GLY A 307 17.42 2.36 4.97
N ILE A 308 16.54 1.88 4.08
CA ILE A 308 15.79 2.72 3.15
C ILE A 308 14.37 2.86 3.69
N PHE A 309 13.78 4.06 3.61
CA PHE A 309 12.52 4.37 4.30
C PHE A 309 11.41 3.36 3.98
N ASP A 310 11.27 3.00 2.71
CA ASP A 310 10.22 2.10 2.23
C ASP A 310 10.33 0.70 2.86
N SER A 311 11.55 0.16 2.92
CA SER A 311 11.81 -1.13 3.56
C SER A 311 11.62 -1.07 5.07
N GLU A 312 12.00 0.03 5.70
CA GLU A 312 11.78 0.24 7.14
C GLU A 312 10.28 0.35 7.47
N LEU A 313 9.50 1.03 6.64
CA LEU A 313 8.05 1.11 6.78
C LEU A 313 7.40 -0.27 6.59
N GLY A 314 7.85 -1.04 5.61
CA GLY A 314 7.42 -2.40 5.35
C GLY A 314 7.68 -3.35 6.52
N ARG A 315 8.90 -3.27 7.11
CA ARG A 315 9.26 -4.01 8.33
C ARG A 315 8.40 -3.60 9.51
N TRP A 316 8.20 -2.30 9.69
CA TRP A 316 7.38 -1.79 10.77
C TRP A 316 5.96 -2.35 10.71
N CYS A 317 5.33 -2.32 9.53
CA CYS A 317 4.02 -2.94 9.29
C CYS A 317 3.99 -4.45 9.52
N ALA A 318 5.10 -5.14 9.27
CA ALA A 318 5.26 -6.56 9.56
C ALA A 318 5.51 -6.88 11.05
N GLY A 319 5.57 -5.86 11.91
CA GLY A 319 5.88 -6.02 13.33
C GLY A 319 7.36 -6.19 13.64
N ASN A 320 8.24 -5.87 12.70
CA ASN A 320 9.69 -5.91 12.86
C ASN A 320 10.22 -4.50 13.08
N ASP A 321 10.94 -4.30 14.19
CA ASP A 321 11.57 -3.01 14.50
C ASP A 321 12.95 -2.89 13.82
N PRO A 322 13.39 -1.65 13.52
CA PRO A 322 14.69 -1.41 12.92
C PRO A 322 15.82 -1.95 13.79
N ASP A 323 16.86 -2.51 13.16
CA ASP A 323 18.10 -2.85 13.86
C ASP A 323 18.86 -1.57 14.19
N MET A 324 18.80 -1.16 15.46
CA MET A 324 19.44 0.05 15.99
C MET A 324 20.94 -0.14 16.30
N GLY A 325 21.52 -1.30 15.95
CA GLY A 325 22.93 -1.61 16.15
C GLY A 325 23.31 -1.95 17.60
N ARG A 326 24.57 -2.38 17.79
CA ARG A 326 25.09 -2.87 19.09
C ARG A 326 25.12 -1.82 20.22
N GLN A 327 25.21 -0.53 19.91
CA GLN A 327 25.26 0.52 20.94
C GLN A 327 23.90 0.75 21.63
N ALA A 328 22.78 0.54 20.92
CA ALA A 328 21.44 0.60 21.51
C ALA A 328 21.15 -0.58 22.45
N GLN A 329 21.83 -1.72 22.27
CA GLN A 329 21.76 -2.88 23.18
C GLN A 329 22.48 -2.61 24.52
N ASN A 330 23.43 -1.67 24.59
CA ASN A 330 24.13 -1.35 25.84
C ASN A 330 23.40 -0.30 26.69
N SER A 331 22.40 0.38 26.14
CA SER A 331 21.41 1.19 26.86
C SER A 331 20.20 0.35 27.27
N HIS A 332 20.38 -0.96 27.52
CA HIS A 332 19.39 -1.82 28.14
C HIS A 332 19.14 -1.40 29.60
N THR A 333 18.42 -0.30 29.82
CA THR A 333 17.09 -0.55 30.35
C THR A 333 16.40 -1.33 29.25
N THR A 334 16.28 -2.63 29.44
CA THR A 334 15.19 -3.39 28.87
C THR A 334 13.91 -2.63 29.24
N MET A 335 13.51 -1.68 28.40
CA MET A 335 12.17 -1.79 27.91
C MET A 335 12.27 -3.02 26.98
N GLU A 336 11.96 -4.27 27.36
CA GLU A 336 10.72 -4.70 28.02
C GLU A 336 9.69 -3.57 28.12
N GLY A 337 9.53 -2.86 27.01
CA GLY A 337 8.26 -2.31 26.63
C GLY A 337 7.58 -3.50 25.95
N GLY A 338 6.91 -4.42 26.65
CA GLY A 338 6.18 -4.10 27.87
C GLY A 338 5.43 -2.78 27.68
N GLY A 339 5.02 -2.49 26.43
CA GLY A 339 3.85 -1.66 26.23
C GLY A 339 2.86 -2.25 27.20
N ILE A 340 2.54 -1.48 28.23
CA ILE A 340 1.44 -1.76 29.15
C ILE A 340 0.37 -2.39 28.27
N GLY A 341 -0.11 -3.58 28.64
CA GLY A 341 -1.19 -4.28 27.95
C GLY A 341 -2.45 -3.42 27.94
N VAL A 342 -2.42 -2.36 27.14
CA VAL A 342 -3.50 -1.53 26.69
C VAL A 342 -3.82 -2.13 25.34
N SER A 343 -5.08 -2.45 25.11
CA SER A 343 -5.58 -3.14 23.92
C SER A 343 -5.52 -2.26 22.64
N GLY A 344 -4.38 -1.60 22.35
CA GLY A 344 -4.22 -0.59 21.31
C GLY A 344 -2.83 -0.50 20.65
N ASP A 345 -1.93 -1.46 20.89
CA ASP A 345 -0.54 -1.43 20.37
C ASP A 345 -0.35 -2.18 19.04
N ASP A 346 -1.39 -2.85 18.52
CA ASP A 346 -1.30 -3.56 17.23
C ASP A 346 -1.02 -2.57 16.08
N ARG A 347 -0.08 -2.94 15.18
CA ARG A 347 0.23 -2.19 13.95
C ARG A 347 -0.70 -2.68 12.87
N VAL A 348 -1.63 -1.82 12.48
CA VAL A 348 -2.69 -2.19 11.55
C VAL A 348 -2.38 -1.58 10.19
N CYS A 349 -1.67 -2.36 9.39
CA CYS A 349 -1.40 -2.05 7.99
C CYS A 349 -2.18 -2.99 7.08
N VAL A 350 -2.94 -2.45 6.13
CA VAL A 350 -3.70 -3.21 5.11
C VAL A 350 -3.13 -2.92 3.74
N THR A 351 -2.97 -3.93 2.90
CA THR A 351 -2.44 -3.83 1.54
C THR A 351 -3.33 -4.55 0.52
N VAL A 352 -3.05 -4.34 -0.77
CA VAL A 352 -3.74 -4.91 -1.92
C VAL A 352 -2.74 -5.39 -2.98
N GLN A 353 -2.95 -6.59 -3.53
CA GLN A 353 -2.13 -7.14 -4.62
C GLN A 353 -2.98 -7.55 -5.84
N PRO A 354 -2.58 -7.21 -7.08
CA PRO A 354 -1.54 -6.23 -7.40
C PRO A 354 -1.93 -4.84 -6.86
N PRO A 355 -1.00 -3.87 -6.84
CA PRO A 355 -1.31 -2.55 -6.28
C PRO A 355 -2.40 -1.83 -7.07
N ILE A 356 -3.08 -0.86 -6.44
CA ILE A 356 -4.08 0.02 -7.08
C ILE A 356 -3.38 1.22 -7.74
N PHE A 357 -2.32 1.71 -7.11
CA PHE A 357 -1.42 2.72 -7.63
C PHE A 357 -0.07 2.08 -7.93
N ALA A 358 0.53 2.37 -9.07
CA ALA A 358 1.78 1.72 -9.45
C ALA A 358 2.84 2.73 -9.86
N HIS A 359 4.08 2.26 -9.86
CA HIS A 359 5.22 3.04 -10.32
C HIS A 359 5.13 3.22 -11.84
N HIS A 360 5.19 4.47 -12.28
CA HIS A 360 5.39 4.84 -13.67
C HIS A 360 6.89 5.01 -13.95
N HIS A 361 7.36 4.41 -15.03
CA HIS A 361 8.74 4.52 -15.49
C HIS A 361 8.76 5.36 -16.77
N PRO A 362 9.22 6.61 -16.73
CA PRO A 362 9.36 7.42 -17.93
C PRO A 362 10.57 6.97 -18.76
N ASN A 363 10.62 7.36 -20.03
CA ASN A 363 11.79 7.12 -20.89
C ASN A 363 13.05 7.73 -20.26
N ASN A 364 14.09 6.92 -20.08
CA ASN A 364 15.36 7.33 -19.43
C ASN A 364 15.16 7.95 -18.03
N GLY A 365 14.06 7.61 -17.35
CA GLY A 365 13.79 8.06 -15.99
C GLY A 365 14.75 7.41 -15.00
N GLU A 366 15.61 8.21 -14.39
CA GLU A 366 16.34 7.79 -13.19
C GLU A 366 15.57 8.24 -11.95
N SER A 367 15.67 7.43 -10.90
CA SER A 367 15.19 7.81 -9.57
C SER A 367 16.24 8.68 -8.87
N ASP A 368 15.82 9.82 -8.33
CA ASP A 368 16.66 10.71 -7.51
C ASP A 368 16.96 10.11 -6.12
N ILE A 369 16.25 9.02 -5.76
CA ILE A 369 16.46 8.26 -4.53
C ILE A 369 17.15 6.92 -4.89
N GLY A 370 18.40 6.76 -4.48
CA GLY A 370 19.10 5.49 -4.64
C GLY A 370 18.47 4.40 -3.76
N GLY A 371 17.84 3.40 -4.38
CA GLY A 371 17.14 2.31 -3.69
C GLY A 371 16.92 1.09 -4.59
N LEU A 372 16.50 -0.03 -3.99
CA LEU A 372 16.20 -1.28 -4.68
C LEU A 372 14.98 -1.09 -5.60
N GLY A 373 15.20 -0.85 -6.89
CA GLY A 373 14.12 -0.90 -7.91
C GLY A 373 14.10 0.27 -8.89
N GLY A 374 14.33 1.50 -8.42
CA GLY A 374 14.16 2.71 -9.25
C GLY A 374 15.18 2.90 -10.38
N GLY A 375 16.38 2.32 -10.28
CA GLY A 375 17.43 2.45 -11.29
C GLY A 375 17.40 1.42 -12.43
N TYR A 376 16.38 0.56 -12.46
CA TYR A 376 16.40 -0.67 -13.27
C TYR A 376 15.37 -0.70 -14.40
N ALA A 377 14.41 0.21 -14.39
CA ALA A 377 13.39 0.30 -15.43
C ALA A 377 13.93 1.01 -16.67
N LYS A 378 14.14 0.24 -17.74
CA LYS A 378 14.60 0.76 -19.05
C LYS A 378 13.46 0.97 -20.05
N ARG A 379 12.23 0.62 -19.67
CA ARG A 379 11.05 0.66 -20.54
C ARG A 379 10.10 1.74 -20.07
N TYR A 380 9.48 2.42 -21.03
CA TYR A 380 8.36 3.32 -20.79
C TYR A 380 7.10 2.51 -20.50
N GLU A 381 6.73 2.42 -19.23
CA GLU A 381 5.63 1.58 -18.75
C GLU A 381 5.14 2.04 -17.37
N THR A 382 3.89 1.71 -17.05
CA THR A 382 3.38 1.69 -15.67
C THR A 382 3.09 0.25 -15.28
N LYS A 383 3.76 -0.25 -14.23
CA LYS A 383 3.62 -1.63 -13.77
C LYS A 383 2.19 -1.96 -13.37
N TYR A 384 1.75 -3.20 -13.60
CA TYR A 384 0.46 -3.76 -13.16
C TYR A 384 -0.83 -3.09 -13.70
N LEU A 385 -0.80 -1.87 -14.21
CA LEU A 385 -2.00 -1.13 -14.59
C LEU A 385 -2.32 -1.33 -16.07
N ARG A 386 -3.50 -1.88 -16.37
CA ARG A 386 -3.95 -2.11 -17.74
C ARG A 386 -4.20 -0.79 -18.48
N TYR A 387 -5.14 0.02 -18.00
CA TYR A 387 -5.44 1.34 -18.57
C TYR A 387 -4.85 2.46 -17.72
N SER A 388 -3.51 2.52 -17.70
CA SER A 388 -2.77 3.59 -17.01
C SER A 388 -3.17 4.97 -17.50
N VAL A 389 -3.36 5.91 -16.58
CA VAL A 389 -3.63 7.32 -16.90
C VAL A 389 -2.41 7.94 -17.57
N ARG A 390 -1.21 7.84 -17.01
CA ARG A 390 0.00 8.44 -17.60
C ARG A 390 0.28 7.95 -19.02
N MET A 391 0.11 6.66 -19.26
CA MET A 391 0.37 6.05 -20.56
C MET A 391 -0.69 6.43 -21.60
N ASN A 392 -1.85 6.92 -21.15
CA ASN A 392 -2.96 7.33 -21.99
C ASN A 392 -3.24 8.84 -21.95
N LEU A 393 -2.36 9.66 -21.34
CA LEU A 393 -2.59 11.09 -21.12
C LEU A 393 -2.97 11.86 -22.38
N ALA A 394 -2.29 11.60 -23.50
CA ALA A 394 -2.58 12.27 -24.76
C ALA A 394 -4.02 12.03 -25.23
N ALA A 395 -4.51 10.79 -25.11
CA ALA A 395 -5.89 10.45 -25.44
C ALA A 395 -6.88 11.06 -24.43
N LEU A 396 -6.56 11.01 -23.14
CA LEU A 396 -7.44 11.52 -22.08
C LEU A 396 -7.62 13.04 -22.12
N VAL A 397 -6.56 13.80 -22.43
CA VAL A 397 -6.62 15.27 -22.54
C VAL A 397 -7.41 15.72 -23.76
N GLY A 398 -7.33 14.97 -24.86
CA GLY A 398 -8.03 15.30 -26.11
C GLY A 398 -9.52 14.92 -26.13
N ARG A 399 -10.00 14.17 -25.14
CA ARG A 399 -11.38 13.65 -25.10
C ARG A 399 -12.37 14.64 -24.51
N VAL A 400 -13.57 14.64 -25.09
CA VAL A 400 -14.80 15.27 -24.55
C VAL A 400 -15.79 14.19 -24.05
N GLY A 401 -15.36 12.91 -23.99
CA GLY A 401 -16.20 11.76 -23.65
C GLY A 401 -16.30 11.47 -22.13
N GLY A 402 -17.36 10.78 -21.72
CA GLY A 402 -17.68 10.45 -20.32
C GLY A 402 -16.94 9.23 -19.75
N GLU A 403 -17.08 9.00 -18.44
CA GLU A 403 -16.51 7.85 -17.73
C GLU A 403 -16.92 6.52 -18.39
N GLY A 404 -15.95 5.62 -18.64
CA GLY A 404 -16.20 4.23 -19.06
C GLY A 404 -15.83 3.87 -20.49
N ASP A 405 -15.43 4.83 -21.33
CA ASP A 405 -15.01 4.57 -22.71
C ASP A 405 -13.51 4.25 -22.80
N THR A 406 -13.17 3.05 -23.29
CA THR A 406 -11.78 2.62 -23.53
C THR A 406 -11.34 2.76 -24.98
N GLU A 407 -12.19 3.25 -25.89
CA GLU A 407 -11.93 3.29 -27.33
C GLU A 407 -10.74 4.18 -27.70
N GLY A 408 -9.60 3.58 -28.05
CA GLY A 408 -8.36 4.31 -28.33
C GLY A 408 -7.47 4.55 -27.11
N LEU A 409 -7.79 3.94 -25.96
CA LEU A 409 -6.85 3.77 -24.87
C LEU A 409 -6.00 2.51 -25.11
N VAL A 410 -4.74 2.58 -24.72
CA VAL A 410 -3.80 1.48 -24.73
C VAL A 410 -3.95 0.69 -23.43
N ASP A 411 -4.26 -0.60 -23.57
CA ASP A 411 -4.05 -1.59 -22.52
C ASP A 411 -2.56 -1.99 -22.52
N GLN A 412 -1.86 -1.71 -21.43
CA GLN A 412 -0.44 -2.05 -21.31
C GLN A 412 -0.18 -3.53 -21.09
N TRP A 413 -1.15 -4.26 -20.54
CA TRP A 413 -1.01 -5.66 -20.16
C TRP A 413 -2.17 -6.47 -20.73
N PRO A 414 -2.31 -6.51 -22.07
CA PRO A 414 -3.34 -7.31 -22.69
C PRO A 414 -3.11 -8.79 -22.34
N ASP A 415 -4.21 -9.51 -22.23
CA ASP A 415 -4.16 -10.95 -22.18
C ASP A 415 -3.58 -11.44 -23.51
N GLY A 416 -2.63 -12.37 -23.45
CA GLY A 416 -2.04 -12.89 -24.68
C GLY A 416 -3.11 -13.51 -25.58
N GLU A 417 -2.84 -13.66 -26.88
CA GLU A 417 -3.63 -14.59 -27.69
C GLU A 417 -3.46 -15.98 -27.05
N GLU A 418 -4.56 -16.57 -26.56
CA GLU A 418 -4.58 -17.92 -25.97
C GLU A 418 -4.09 -19.00 -26.94
#